data_AF-A0A925B7R0-F1
#
_entry.id   AF-A0A925B7R0-F1
#
_cell.length_a   1.000
_cell.length_b   1.000
_cell.length_c   1.000
_cell.angle_alpha   90.00
_cell.angle_beta   90.00
_cell.angle_gamma   90.00
#
_symmetry.space_group_name_H-M   'P 1'
#
loop_
_entity.id
_entity.type
_entity.pdbx_description
1 polymer ?
#
loop_
_entity_poly.entity_id
_entity_poly.type
_entity_poly.pdbx_seq_one_letter_code
_entity_poly.pdbx_strand_id
1 'polypeptide(L)'
;LGPAGRKLRSWFVRAGFAEADFGTRIYFAAITKCFPGRKPGMSTDRLPSRAEQALCRPWLDAELAVVRPPVLVLFGGLAIATFLSRAPLAELIGNVYEEEGRFVIPFPHSSGASTWLNAPENQAKLERAIEQLRAARLRTEA
;
A
#
# COMPACT_ATOMS: atom_id res chain seq x y z
N LEU A 1 14.29 9.77 -5.13
CA LEU A 1 13.11 9.31 -4.35
C LEU A 1 12.89 10.22 -3.14
N GLY A 2 11.67 10.70 -2.91
CA GLY A 2 11.33 11.48 -1.71
C GLY A 2 11.32 10.64 -0.41
N PRO A 3 11.14 11.27 0.76
CA PRO A 3 11.17 10.59 2.06
C PRO A 3 10.17 9.42 2.18
N ALA A 4 8.93 9.60 1.70
CA ALA A 4 7.92 8.55 1.73
C ALA A 4 8.31 7.33 0.89
N GLY A 5 8.92 7.55 -0.28
CA GLY A 5 9.41 6.48 -1.15
C GLY A 5 10.55 5.69 -0.50
N ARG A 6 11.49 6.37 0.16
CA ARG A 6 12.58 5.69 0.90
C ARG A 6 12.06 4.85 2.06
N LYS A 7 11.10 5.39 2.84
CA LYS A 7 10.47 4.66 3.95
C LYS A 7 9.68 3.45 3.48
N LEU A 8 8.96 3.58 2.37
CA LEU A 8 8.27 2.45 1.76
C LEU A 8 9.28 1.36 1.36
N ARG A 9 10.35 1.72 0.63
CA ARG A 9 11.35 0.76 0.18
C ARG A 9 12.01 0.02 1.35
N SER A 10 12.32 0.72 2.44
CA SER A 10 12.92 0.07 3.61
C SER A 10 12.04 -1.02 4.21
N TRP A 11 10.71 -0.90 4.14
CA TRP A 11 9.80 -1.96 4.60
C TRP A 11 9.85 -3.21 3.72
N PHE A 12 9.93 -3.04 2.39
CA PHE A 12 10.12 -4.17 1.48
C PHE A 12 11.49 -4.84 1.66
N VAL A 13 12.55 -4.06 1.85
CA VAL A 13 13.89 -4.61 2.16
C VAL A 13 13.86 -5.44 3.44
N ARG A 14 13.15 -4.97 4.47
CA ARG A 14 12.95 -5.74 5.71
C ARG A 14 12.14 -7.01 5.52
N ALA A 15 11.22 -7.04 4.55
CA ALA A 15 10.50 -8.25 4.13
C ALA A 15 11.37 -9.21 3.28
N GLY A 16 12.61 -8.83 2.97
CA GLY A 16 13.58 -9.67 2.27
C GLY A 16 13.66 -9.45 0.76
N PHE A 17 13.12 -8.35 0.24
CA PHE A 17 13.35 -7.94 -1.15
C PHE A 17 14.70 -7.24 -1.30
N ALA A 18 15.37 -7.43 -2.44
CA ALA A 18 16.57 -6.71 -2.82
C ALA A 18 16.24 -5.38 -3.54
N GLU A 19 17.18 -4.43 -3.57
CA GLU A 19 16.98 -3.19 -4.34
C GLU A 19 16.73 -3.43 -5.84
N ALA A 20 17.30 -4.51 -6.39
CA ALA A 20 17.09 -4.92 -7.77
C ALA A 20 15.66 -5.45 -8.06
N ASP A 21 14.89 -5.77 -7.03
CA ASP A 21 13.50 -6.25 -7.19
C ASP A 21 12.54 -5.10 -7.53
N PHE A 22 12.90 -3.85 -7.23
CA PHE A 22 12.06 -2.69 -7.55
C PHE A 22 12.06 -2.41 -9.05
N GLY A 23 10.88 -2.52 -9.68
CA GLY A 23 10.72 -2.37 -11.12
C GLY A 23 10.88 -3.67 -11.92
N THR A 24 11.25 -4.77 -11.26
CA THR A 24 11.35 -6.11 -11.89
C THR A 24 10.33 -7.07 -11.29
N ARG A 25 10.31 -7.22 -9.95
CA ARG A 25 9.34 -8.03 -9.19
C ARG A 25 8.30 -7.18 -8.47
N ILE A 26 8.62 -5.93 -8.17
CA ILE A 26 7.74 -5.00 -7.46
C ILE A 26 7.26 -3.93 -8.44
N TYR A 27 5.94 -3.86 -8.62
CA TYR A 27 5.26 -2.84 -9.41
C TYR A 27 4.48 -1.88 -8.51
N PHE A 28 4.63 -0.57 -8.73
CA PHE A 28 3.90 0.46 -8.00
C PHE A 28 2.75 1.02 -8.82
N ALA A 29 1.54 0.84 -8.31
CA ALA A 29 0.34 1.49 -8.82
C ALA A 29 -0.19 2.53 -7.81
N ALA A 30 -1.06 3.42 -8.28
CA ALA A 30 -1.69 4.45 -7.47
C ALA A 30 -3.19 4.49 -7.78
N ILE A 31 -4.00 4.80 -6.77
CA ILE A 31 -5.47 4.93 -6.90
C ILE A 31 -5.84 6.02 -7.91
N THR A 32 -5.07 7.11 -7.95
CA THR A 32 -5.20 8.16 -8.96
C THR A 32 -3.86 8.45 -9.62
N LYS A 33 -3.90 8.79 -10.92
CA LYS A 33 -2.71 9.07 -11.74
C LYS A 33 -2.31 10.55 -11.76
N CYS A 34 -3.23 11.42 -11.36
CA CYS A 34 -3.01 12.85 -11.31
C CYS A 34 -2.79 13.31 -9.86
N PHE A 35 -2.01 14.38 -9.72
CA PHE A 35 -1.87 15.10 -8.46
C PHE A 35 -3.23 15.72 -8.07
N PRO A 36 -3.81 15.37 -6.91
CA PRO A 36 -5.12 15.90 -6.54
C PRO A 36 -5.03 17.37 -6.13
N GLY A 37 -3.86 17.91 -5.80
CA GLY A 37 -3.72 19.26 -5.27
C GLY A 37 -3.42 19.26 -3.77
N ARG A 38 -3.05 20.43 -3.27
CA ARG A 38 -2.75 20.66 -1.86
C ARG A 38 -4.03 20.79 -1.04
N LYS A 39 -3.97 20.40 0.25
CA LYS A 39 -4.96 20.86 1.21
C LYS A 39 -4.77 22.37 1.44
N PRO A 40 -5.84 23.19 1.44
CA PRO A 40 -5.72 24.62 1.73
C PRO A 40 -4.98 24.88 3.04
N GLY A 41 -3.97 25.74 3.00
CA GLY A 41 -3.17 26.11 4.18
C GLY A 41 -2.22 25.02 4.71
N MET A 42 -2.06 23.88 4.04
CA MET A 42 -1.15 22.81 4.46
C MET A 42 -0.14 22.42 3.38
N SER A 43 1.02 21.92 3.81
CA SER A 43 2.04 21.34 2.93
C SER A 43 1.73 19.90 2.48
N THR A 44 0.56 19.36 2.87
CA THR A 44 0.11 18.02 2.53
C THR A 44 -0.93 18.03 1.42
N ASP A 45 -1.01 16.93 0.70
CA ASP A 45 -1.93 16.78 -0.41
C ASP A 45 -3.33 16.44 0.10
N ARG A 46 -4.36 16.89 -0.61
CA ARG A 46 -5.72 16.45 -0.31
C ARG A 46 -5.93 15.01 -0.76
N LEU A 47 -6.94 14.36 -0.21
CA LEU A 47 -7.36 13.08 -0.78
C LEU A 47 -8.04 13.32 -2.13
N PRO A 48 -7.80 12.45 -3.14
CA PRO A 48 -8.61 12.44 -4.34
C PRO A 48 -10.08 12.21 -4.00
N SER A 49 -10.96 12.99 -4.62
CA SER A 49 -12.41 12.85 -4.54
C SER A 49 -12.86 11.52 -5.16
N ARG A 50 -14.10 11.10 -4.85
CA ARG A 50 -14.68 9.90 -5.47
C ARG A 50 -14.76 10.00 -7.00
N ALA A 51 -15.03 11.20 -7.53
CA ALA A 51 -15.06 11.43 -8.98
C ALA A 51 -13.68 11.23 -9.61
N GLU A 52 -12.62 11.76 -9.00
CA GLU A 52 -11.24 11.56 -9.49
C GLU A 52 -10.80 10.10 -9.42
N GLN A 53 -11.19 9.39 -8.35
CA GLN A 53 -10.96 7.95 -8.23
C GLN A 53 -11.68 7.19 -9.33
N ALA A 54 -12.96 7.51 -9.59
CA ALA A 54 -13.74 6.87 -10.64
C ALA A 54 -13.15 7.10 -12.04
N LEU A 55 -12.66 8.32 -12.33
CA LEU A 55 -11.98 8.63 -13.59
C LEU A 55 -10.68 7.84 -13.78
N CYS A 56 -9.95 7.57 -12.69
CA CYS A 56 -8.70 6.81 -12.75
C CYS A 56 -8.91 5.29 -12.68
N ARG A 57 -10.07 4.82 -12.23
CA ARG A 57 -10.34 3.41 -11.95
C ARG A 57 -10.07 2.48 -13.15
N PRO A 58 -10.48 2.80 -14.40
CA PRO A 58 -10.21 1.93 -15.55
C PRO A 58 -8.72 1.66 -15.77
N TRP A 59 -7.85 2.62 -15.47
CA TRP A 59 -6.40 2.47 -15.60
C TRP A 59 -5.83 1.54 -14.53
N LEU A 60 -6.29 1.67 -13.28
CA LEU A 60 -5.88 0.79 -12.20
C LEU A 60 -6.32 -0.66 -12.46
N ASP A 61 -7.55 -0.84 -12.95
CA ASP A 61 -8.06 -2.17 -13.30
C ASP A 61 -7.25 -2.79 -14.46
N ALA A 62 -6.91 -1.99 -15.47
CA ALA A 62 -6.06 -2.44 -16.58
C ALA A 62 -4.65 -2.83 -16.10
N GLU A 63 -4.03 -2.04 -15.22
CA GLU A 63 -2.73 -2.38 -14.62
C GLU A 63 -2.80 -3.70 -13.84
N LEU A 64 -3.83 -3.88 -13.01
CA LEU A 64 -4.02 -5.12 -12.24
C LEU A 64 -4.27 -6.34 -13.14
N ALA A 65 -5.00 -6.15 -14.23
CA ALA A 65 -5.26 -7.21 -15.21
C ALA A 65 -4.02 -7.63 -16.00
N VAL A 66 -3.08 -6.70 -16.25
CA VAL A 66 -1.80 -6.98 -16.91
C VAL A 66 -0.80 -7.60 -15.93
N VAL A 67 -0.60 -6.97 -14.78
CA VAL A 67 0.41 -7.37 -13.79
C VAL A 67 0.02 -8.67 -13.09
N ARG A 68 -1.27 -8.88 -12.82
CA ARG A 68 -1.83 -10.05 -12.10
C ARG A 68 -1.00 -10.46 -10.87
N PRO A 69 -0.78 -9.52 -9.93
CA PRO A 69 0.15 -9.78 -8.83
C PRO A 69 -0.43 -10.85 -7.89
N PRO A 70 0.38 -11.86 -7.49
CA PRO A 70 -0.05 -12.85 -6.49
C PRO A 70 -0.05 -12.26 -5.06
N VAL A 71 0.59 -11.10 -4.87
CA VAL A 71 0.56 -10.31 -3.63
C VAL A 71 0.22 -8.85 -3.97
N LEU A 72 -0.87 -8.34 -3.40
CA LEU A 72 -1.30 -6.94 -3.50
C LEU A 72 -1.09 -6.23 -2.15
N VAL A 73 -0.18 -5.25 -2.12
CA VAL A 73 0.10 -4.46 -0.92
C VAL A 73 -0.66 -3.13 -0.97
N LEU A 74 -1.47 -2.85 0.06
CA LEU A 74 -2.34 -1.68 0.11
C LEU A 74 -1.78 -0.62 1.07
N PHE A 75 -1.21 0.47 0.52
CA PHE A 75 -0.61 1.53 1.33
C PHE A 75 -1.60 2.64 1.70
N GLY A 76 -1.89 2.75 2.99
CA GLY A 76 -2.68 3.84 3.55
C GLY A 76 -4.20 3.67 3.37
N GLY A 77 -4.94 4.53 4.09
CA GLY A 77 -6.38 4.36 4.26
C GLY A 77 -7.19 4.34 2.97
N LEU A 78 -6.81 5.13 1.95
CA LEU A 78 -7.53 5.17 0.68
C LEU A 78 -7.40 3.85 -0.10
N ALA A 79 -6.19 3.32 -0.21
CA ALA A 79 -5.97 2.04 -0.90
C ALA A 79 -6.67 0.90 -0.15
N ILE A 80 -6.54 0.87 1.18
CA ILE A 80 -7.21 -0.13 2.00
C ILE A 80 -8.74 -0.04 1.82
N ALA A 81 -9.33 1.14 1.91
CA ALA A 81 -10.77 1.32 1.74
C ALA A 81 -11.28 0.96 0.32
N THR A 82 -10.42 1.09 -0.70
CA THR A 82 -10.78 0.76 -2.09
C THR A 82 -10.92 -0.75 -2.30
N PHE A 83 -10.09 -1.56 -1.62
CA PHE A 83 -10.04 -3.01 -1.84
C PHE A 83 -10.60 -3.84 -0.68
N LEU A 84 -10.67 -3.32 0.54
CA LEU A 84 -11.10 -4.04 1.74
C LEU A 84 -12.19 -3.24 2.50
N SER A 85 -13.46 -3.54 2.21
CA SER A 85 -14.64 -2.92 2.82
C SER A 85 -15.21 -3.72 4.00
N ARG A 86 -14.35 -4.16 4.94
CA ARG A 86 -14.73 -5.17 5.96
C ARG A 86 -14.55 -4.78 7.43
N ALA A 87 -13.72 -3.79 7.76
CA ALA A 87 -13.47 -3.38 9.15
C ALA A 87 -12.88 -1.95 9.23
N PRO A 88 -12.77 -1.34 10.42
CA PRO A 88 -12.01 -0.11 10.61
C PRO A 88 -10.57 -0.25 10.08
N LEU A 89 -10.11 0.73 9.31
CA LEU A 89 -8.83 0.70 8.59
C LEU A 89 -7.63 0.34 9.48
N ALA A 90 -7.63 0.78 10.74
CA ALA A 90 -6.54 0.55 11.69
C ALA A 90 -6.49 -0.90 12.21
N GLU A 91 -7.57 -1.67 12.09
CA GLU A 91 -7.64 -3.08 12.49
C GLU A 91 -7.21 -4.01 11.36
N LEU A 92 -7.26 -3.53 10.12
CA LEU A 92 -6.84 -4.30 8.94
C LEU A 92 -5.31 -4.40 8.82
N ILE A 93 -4.58 -3.38 9.28
CA ILE A 93 -3.12 -3.34 9.21
C ILE A 93 -2.51 -4.41 10.12
N GLY A 94 -1.61 -5.21 9.55
CA GLY A 94 -0.93 -6.31 10.24
C GLY A 94 -1.51 -7.70 9.94
N ASN A 95 -2.62 -7.76 9.20
CA ASN A 95 -3.24 -9.01 8.75
C ASN A 95 -2.93 -9.30 7.28
N VAL A 96 -3.25 -10.51 6.85
CA VAL A 96 -3.27 -10.95 5.45
C VAL A 96 -4.67 -11.44 5.10
N TYR A 97 -5.12 -11.11 3.90
CA TYR A 97 -6.38 -11.58 3.34
C TYR A 97 -6.13 -12.29 2.02
N GLU A 98 -7.07 -13.11 1.58
CA GLU A 98 -7.04 -13.76 0.27
C GLU A 98 -8.24 -13.29 -0.53
N GLU A 99 -8.00 -12.65 -1.67
CA GLU A 99 -9.05 -12.13 -2.56
C GLU A 99 -8.73 -12.57 -3.99
N GLU A 100 -9.69 -13.16 -4.70
CA GLU A 100 -9.49 -13.56 -6.11
C GLU A 100 -8.21 -14.40 -6.34
N GLY A 101 -7.84 -15.24 -5.37
CA GLY A 101 -6.64 -16.09 -5.44
C GLY A 101 -5.31 -15.36 -5.22
N ARG A 102 -5.29 -14.12 -4.70
CA ARG A 102 -4.07 -13.38 -4.35
C ARG A 102 -4.05 -12.97 -2.88
N PHE A 103 -2.86 -12.84 -2.30
CA PHE A 103 -2.69 -12.29 -0.97
C PHE A 103 -2.87 -10.77 -0.99
N VAL A 104 -3.65 -10.21 -0.06
CA VAL A 104 -3.86 -8.77 0.09
C VAL A 104 -3.38 -8.34 1.47
N ILE A 105 -2.41 -7.41 1.52
CA ILE A 105 -1.70 -7.04 2.75
C ILE A 105 -1.80 -5.53 2.99
N PRO A 106 -2.58 -5.08 3.99
CA PRO A 106 -2.71 -3.67 4.35
C PRO A 106 -1.49 -3.14 5.10
N PHE A 107 -1.00 -1.98 4.64
CA PHE A 107 0.08 -1.23 5.27
C PHE A 107 -0.39 0.18 5.66
N PRO A 108 0.19 0.78 6.70
CA PRO A 108 0.01 2.20 6.95
C PRO A 108 0.59 3.01 5.77
N HIS A 109 0.14 4.26 5.63
CA HIS A 109 0.72 5.14 4.62
C HIS A 109 2.19 5.45 4.98
N SER A 110 3.09 5.47 3.98
CA SER A 110 4.52 5.71 4.21
C SER A 110 4.89 7.19 4.37
N SER A 111 3.96 8.11 4.10
CA SER A 111 4.18 9.54 4.34
C SER A 111 4.32 9.85 5.84
N GLY A 112 5.14 10.83 6.18
CA GLY A 112 5.18 11.41 7.53
C GLY A 112 3.98 12.29 7.90
N ALA A 113 2.92 12.36 7.08
CA ALA A 113 1.77 13.23 7.33
C ALA A 113 0.88 12.77 8.49
N SER A 114 0.99 11.50 8.92
CA SER A 114 0.23 10.94 10.04
C SER A 114 1.16 10.55 11.18
N THR A 115 0.73 10.84 12.41
CA THR A 115 1.38 10.42 13.66
C THR A 115 1.00 9.00 14.09
N TRP A 116 0.23 8.25 13.28
CA TRP A 116 -0.27 6.91 13.63
C TRP A 116 0.86 5.95 14.06
N LEU A 117 2.02 6.03 13.40
CA LEU A 117 3.19 5.22 13.72
C LEU A 117 3.96 5.66 14.97
N ASN A 118 3.56 6.74 15.65
CA ASN A 118 4.19 7.15 16.91
C ASN A 118 3.77 6.24 18.07
N ALA A 119 2.59 5.60 17.96
CA ALA A 119 2.07 4.70 18.98
C ALA A 119 2.74 3.31 18.86
N PRO A 120 3.30 2.74 19.94
CA PRO A 120 4.00 1.45 19.90
C PRO A 120 3.14 0.29 19.36
N GLU A 121 1.84 0.27 19.67
CA GLU A 121 0.90 -0.75 19.20
C GLU A 121 0.74 -0.73 17.67
N ASN A 122 0.84 0.46 17.06
CA ASN A 122 0.74 0.63 15.61
C ASN A 122 2.07 0.28 14.92
N GLN A 123 3.20 0.52 15.58
CA GLN A 123 4.49 -0.01 15.12
C GLN A 123 4.47 -1.54 15.11
N ALA A 124 3.96 -2.19 16.16
CA ALA A 124 3.80 -3.64 16.20
C ALA A 124 2.86 -4.18 15.10
N LYS A 125 1.86 -3.40 14.65
CA LYS A 125 1.04 -3.76 13.48
C LYS A 125 1.80 -3.65 12.17
N LEU A 126 2.63 -2.61 12.00
CA LEU A 126 3.52 -2.49 10.84
C LEU A 126 4.51 -3.66 10.79
N GLU A 127 5.13 -4.03 11.92
CA GLU A 127 6.04 -5.18 11.99
C GLU A 127 5.36 -6.47 11.55
N ARG A 128 4.14 -6.71 12.04
CA ARG A 128 3.32 -7.84 11.59
C ARG A 128 3.05 -7.80 10.09
N ALA A 129 2.70 -6.64 9.53
CA ALA A 129 2.46 -6.50 8.09
C ALA A 129 3.72 -6.82 7.26
N ILE A 130 4.91 -6.42 7.73
CA ILE A 130 6.19 -6.74 7.09
C ILE A 130 6.45 -8.25 7.10
N GLU A 131 6.18 -8.93 8.23
CA GLU A 131 6.33 -10.37 8.31
C GLU A 131 5.34 -11.12 7.43
N GLN A 132 4.07 -10.65 7.35
CA GLN A 132 3.10 -11.20 6.41
C GLN A 132 3.55 -11.05 4.96
N LEU A 133 4.14 -9.90 4.60
CA LEU A 133 4.70 -9.68 3.28
C LEU A 133 5.88 -10.61 2.98
N ARG A 134 6.78 -10.84 3.94
CA ARG A 134 7.85 -11.84 3.82
C ARG A 134 7.28 -13.24 3.59
N ALA A 135 6.32 -13.66 4.40
CA ALA A 135 5.71 -14.98 4.31
C ALA A 135 4.93 -15.17 2.98
N ALA A 136 4.26 -14.13 2.48
CA ALA A 136 3.60 -14.18 1.18
C ALA A 136 4.61 -14.28 0.04
N ARG A 137 5.70 -13.49 0.06
CA ARG A 137 6.79 -13.56 -0.92
C ARG A 137 7.34 -14.98 -1.06
N LEU A 138 7.68 -15.61 0.06
CA LEU A 138 8.23 -16.97 0.08
C LEU A 138 7.27 -18.02 -0.47
N ARG A 139 5.95 -17.84 -0.29
CA ARG A 139 4.92 -18.75 -0.83
C ARG A 139 4.71 -18.58 -2.33
N THR A 140 4.97 -17.39 -2.88
CA THR A 140 4.77 -17.09 -4.31
C THR A 140 6.00 -17.31 -5.17
N GLU A 141 7.17 -17.49 -4.53
CA GLU A 141 8.45 -17.80 -5.21
C GLU A 141 8.77 -19.30 -5.23
N ALA A 142 7.97 -20.12 -4.54
CA ALA A 142 8.06 -21.59 -4.53
C ALA A 142 7.27 -22.21 -5.69
#